data_AF-A0A7X8ML95-F1
#
_entry.id   AF-A0A7X8ML95-F1
#
_cell.length_a   1.000
_cell.length_b   1.000
_cell.length_c   1.000
_cell.angle_alpha   90.00
_cell.angle_beta   90.00
_cell.angle_gamma   90.00
#
_symmetry.space_group_name_H-M   'P 1'
#
loop_
_entity.id
_entity.type
_entity.pdbx_description
1 polymer ?
#
loop_
_entity_poly.entity_id
_entity_poly.type
_entity_poly.pdbx_seq_one_letter_code
_entity_poly.pdbx_strand_id
1 'polypeptide(L)'
;MFYPFLNKENPDHLDSSVLLNALPRQVLFYYYQRAVRITNDVYFTLQQVSLDDSALSDMARVWLNLIDDQLEAESDLQSFVNNPYLKTIGPYYYPETNTRFYFCKEPADPQNVLTAFDLELLENLSRPVILNRELQQYSKTRKGKKSTQELIRELDMSILALQEIEQINRHTNYLRKLLEQRYAIVEQENLAPSEPDEIPDKPVKDSEERRLDNLIPFSRARSLRKKQEQEGNRYNYDVKVYFIRYREYEKACERYKRLLENWSACHQALYDRCYNDIDEAEAKMRKALSVLDLYNKVLEKSAVHSDYQDVMTLEMFRYFLETGRASDLQECMNLYEEEKHWHEIKASQERIENTIYFLQSSSEQGLLASEALDLLLRGQQGQ
;
A
#
# COMPACT_ATOMS: atom_id res chain seq x y z
N MET A 1 1.19 -7.72 0.67
CA MET A 1 1.36 -8.05 -0.76
C MET A 1 0.31 -7.40 -1.66
N PHE A 2 -0.90 -7.08 -1.17
CA PHE A 2 -1.86 -6.21 -1.90
C PHE A 2 -1.54 -4.71 -1.82
N TYR A 3 -0.56 -4.32 -1.01
CA TYR A 3 -0.19 -2.94 -0.76
C TYR A 3 0.54 -2.20 -1.89
N PRO A 4 1.16 -2.88 -2.88
CA PRO A 4 1.59 -2.21 -4.11
C PRO A 4 0.44 -1.54 -4.87
N PHE A 5 -0.81 -1.99 -4.69
CA PHE A 5 -1.99 -1.30 -5.24
C PHE A 5 -2.34 -0.01 -4.49
N LEU A 6 -1.83 0.16 -3.26
CA LEU A 6 -2.16 1.27 -2.36
C LEU A 6 -1.09 2.36 -2.33
N ASN A 7 0.05 2.17 -3.00
CA ASN A 7 1.25 3.00 -2.84
C ASN A 7 1.70 3.13 -1.37
N LYS A 8 1.64 2.02 -0.62
CA LYS A 8 2.02 1.94 0.80
C LYS A 8 3.05 0.84 1.01
N GLU A 9 3.98 1.05 1.95
CA GLU A 9 5.03 0.08 2.24
C GLU A 9 4.47 -1.16 2.94
N ASN A 10 3.96 -1.00 4.16
CA ASN A 10 3.38 -2.09 4.92
C ASN A 10 2.22 -1.60 5.81
N PRO A 11 1.02 -1.39 5.24
CA PRO A 11 -0.17 -0.98 5.97
C PRO A 11 -0.68 -2.10 6.88
N ASP A 12 -0.01 -2.27 8.02
CA ASP A 12 -0.36 -3.23 9.06
C ASP A 12 -1.13 -2.58 10.21
N HIS A 13 -1.21 -1.25 10.29
CA HIS A 13 -2.07 -0.56 11.25
C HIS A 13 -3.47 -0.33 10.68
N LEU A 14 -4.50 -0.73 11.41
CA LEU A 14 -5.89 -0.49 11.02
C LEU A 14 -6.37 0.85 11.59
N ASP A 15 -6.83 1.74 10.71
CA ASP A 15 -7.49 2.98 11.13
C ASP A 15 -8.93 2.74 11.60
N SER A 16 -9.42 3.64 12.46
CA SER A 16 -10.81 3.72 12.87
C SER A 16 -11.78 3.74 11.68
N SER A 17 -11.44 4.42 10.58
CA SER A 17 -12.28 4.43 9.38
C SER A 17 -12.49 3.03 8.79
N VAL A 18 -11.47 2.16 8.80
CA VAL A 18 -11.58 0.78 8.31
C VAL A 18 -12.53 -0.01 9.21
N LEU A 19 -12.28 0.03 10.52
CA LEU A 19 -13.01 -0.77 11.50
C LEU A 19 -14.50 -0.35 11.59
N LEU A 20 -14.80 0.93 11.36
CA LEU A 20 -16.17 1.44 11.41
C LEU A 20 -16.96 1.25 10.11
N ASN A 21 -16.29 0.98 8.97
CA ASN A 21 -16.95 0.86 7.66
C ASN A 21 -16.88 -0.54 7.05
N ALA A 22 -16.13 -1.48 7.64
CA ALA A 22 -15.98 -2.83 7.11
C ALA A 22 -16.01 -3.91 8.19
N LEU A 23 -16.54 -5.09 7.85
CA LEU A 23 -16.58 -6.24 8.74
C LEU A 23 -15.17 -6.85 8.91
N PRO A 24 -14.86 -7.47 10.06
CA PRO A 24 -13.57 -8.11 10.28
C PRO A 24 -13.19 -9.10 9.19
N ARG A 25 -14.12 -9.93 8.73
CA ARG A 25 -13.85 -10.90 7.67
C ARG A 25 -13.42 -10.24 6.35
N GLN A 26 -13.98 -9.07 6.00
CA GLN A 26 -13.60 -8.34 4.79
C GLN A 26 -12.18 -7.79 4.89
N VAL A 27 -11.81 -7.28 6.07
CA VAL A 27 -10.47 -6.73 6.30
C VAL A 27 -9.43 -7.84 6.40
N LEU A 28 -9.68 -8.86 7.22
CA LEU A 28 -8.75 -9.96 7.50
C LEU A 28 -8.50 -10.85 6.29
N PHE A 29 -9.37 -10.82 5.27
CA PHE A 29 -9.12 -11.41 3.95
C PHE A 29 -7.76 -11.01 3.35
N TYR A 30 -7.31 -9.77 3.61
CA TYR A 30 -6.05 -9.24 3.10
C TYR A 30 -4.84 -9.51 4.01
N TYR A 31 -5.04 -10.13 5.18
CA TYR A 31 -4.02 -10.34 6.22
C TYR A 31 -3.74 -11.82 6.53
N TYR A 32 -4.05 -12.72 5.61
CA TYR A 32 -3.71 -14.15 5.77
C TYR A 32 -2.21 -14.34 6.08
N GLN A 33 -1.90 -15.05 7.18
CA GLN A 33 -0.54 -15.25 7.72
C GLN A 33 0.23 -13.98 8.10
N ARG A 34 -0.45 -12.84 8.30
CA ARG A 34 0.21 -11.55 8.61
C ARG A 34 -0.20 -11.00 9.96
N ALA A 35 0.47 -9.93 10.38
CA ALA A 35 0.14 -9.19 11.58
C ALA A 35 -0.72 -7.96 11.24
N VAL A 36 -1.63 -7.63 12.14
CA VAL A 36 -2.37 -6.36 12.20
C VAL A 36 -2.10 -5.67 13.53
N ARG A 37 -2.11 -4.34 13.51
CA ARG A 37 -1.88 -3.48 14.65
C ARG A 37 -3.05 -2.54 14.84
N ILE A 38 -3.52 -2.41 16.07
CA ILE A 38 -4.58 -1.49 16.45
C ILE A 38 -4.02 -0.57 17.53
N THR A 39 -4.12 0.74 17.34
CA THR A 39 -3.67 1.69 18.35
C THR A 39 -4.71 1.82 19.46
N ASN A 40 -4.27 2.24 20.64
CA ASN A 40 -5.18 2.52 21.75
C ASN A 40 -6.26 3.53 21.39
N ASP A 41 -5.92 4.58 20.65
CA ASP A 41 -6.87 5.61 20.21
C ASP A 41 -7.98 5.02 19.33
N VAL A 42 -7.61 4.12 18.43
CA VAL A 42 -8.55 3.42 17.55
C VAL A 42 -9.45 2.48 18.36
N TYR A 43 -8.89 1.69 19.28
CA TYR A 43 -9.69 0.82 20.16
C TYR A 43 -10.66 1.64 21.04
N PHE A 44 -10.20 2.76 21.60
CA PHE A 44 -11.04 3.65 22.41
C PHE A 44 -12.16 4.28 21.57
N THR A 45 -11.89 4.60 20.31
CA THR A 45 -12.89 5.11 19.37
C THR A 45 -13.98 4.06 19.13
N LEU A 46 -13.62 2.78 18.95
CA LEU A 46 -14.61 1.69 18.83
C LEU A 46 -15.47 1.58 20.09
N GLN A 47 -14.86 1.62 21.28
CA GLN A 47 -15.60 1.59 22.54
C GLN A 47 -16.60 2.75 22.64
N GLN A 48 -16.19 3.97 22.30
CA GLN A 48 -17.07 5.15 22.33
C GLN A 48 -18.23 5.02 21.33
N VAL A 49 -17.94 4.67 20.07
CA VAL A 49 -18.97 4.56 19.01
C VAL A 49 -19.94 3.43 19.28
N SER A 50 -19.51 2.35 19.95
CA SER A 50 -20.37 1.21 20.30
C SER A 50 -21.51 1.54 21.29
N LEU A 51 -21.36 2.66 22.01
CA LEU A 51 -22.37 3.16 22.96
C LEU A 51 -23.48 3.97 22.27
N ASP A 52 -23.27 4.37 21.02
CA ASP A 52 -24.27 5.09 20.24
C ASP A 52 -25.30 4.14 19.62
N ASP A 53 -26.45 4.67 19.19
CA ASP A 53 -27.49 3.93 18.44
C ASP A 53 -27.41 4.29 16.94
N SER A 54 -26.29 3.94 16.30
CA SER A 54 -26.06 4.17 14.87
C SER A 54 -25.61 2.91 14.14
N ALA A 55 -25.67 2.89 12.80
CA ALA A 55 -25.13 1.77 12.03
C ALA A 55 -23.62 1.57 12.24
N LEU A 56 -22.88 2.65 12.55
CA LEU A 56 -21.46 2.58 12.90
C LEU A 56 -21.24 1.88 14.25
N SER A 57 -22.21 1.99 15.17
CA SER A 57 -22.20 1.30 16.47
C SER A 57 -22.27 -0.22 16.29
N ASP A 58 -23.11 -0.70 15.37
CA ASP A 58 -23.17 -2.14 15.07
C ASP A 58 -21.84 -2.66 14.53
N MET A 59 -21.18 -1.92 13.63
CA MET A 59 -19.84 -2.28 13.14
C MET A 59 -18.80 -2.27 14.27
N ALA A 60 -18.81 -1.24 15.12
CA ALA A 60 -17.92 -1.16 16.27
C ALA A 60 -18.10 -2.36 17.21
N ARG A 61 -19.36 -2.75 17.50
CA ARG A 61 -19.69 -3.92 18.34
C ARG A 61 -19.18 -5.23 17.74
N VAL A 62 -19.24 -5.41 16.42
CA VAL A 62 -18.70 -6.61 15.76
C VAL A 62 -17.19 -6.70 15.93
N TRP A 63 -16.47 -5.58 15.78
CA TRP A 63 -15.02 -5.56 16.03
C TRP A 63 -14.65 -5.76 17.49
N LEU A 64 -15.39 -5.13 18.41
CA LEU A 64 -15.21 -5.33 19.85
C LEU A 64 -15.47 -6.79 20.24
N ASN A 65 -16.52 -7.44 19.72
CA ASN A 65 -16.74 -8.87 19.97
C ASN A 65 -15.56 -9.73 19.47
N LEU A 66 -14.97 -9.41 18.32
CA LEU A 66 -13.77 -10.12 17.87
C LEU A 66 -12.58 -9.88 18.82
N ILE A 67 -12.36 -8.65 19.26
CA ILE A 67 -11.20 -8.29 20.10
C ILE A 67 -11.37 -8.79 21.53
N ASP A 68 -12.52 -8.53 22.15
CA ASP A 68 -12.76 -8.75 23.56
C ASP A 68 -13.15 -10.21 23.83
N ASP A 69 -14.03 -10.80 23.00
CA ASP A 69 -14.54 -12.17 23.22
C ASP A 69 -13.74 -13.24 22.47
N GLN A 70 -13.51 -13.07 21.16
CA GLN A 70 -12.87 -14.12 20.36
C GLN A 70 -11.35 -14.19 20.58
N LEU A 71 -10.69 -13.03 20.72
CA LEU A 71 -9.26 -12.96 21.04
C LEU A 71 -9.00 -12.97 22.56
N GLU A 72 -10.04 -12.85 23.40
CA GLU A 72 -9.95 -12.76 24.86
C GLU A 72 -9.01 -11.61 25.32
N ALA A 73 -8.99 -10.48 24.62
CA ALA A 73 -8.00 -9.41 24.84
C ALA A 73 -8.42 -8.35 25.87
N GLU A 74 -9.70 -8.28 26.26
CA GLU A 74 -10.27 -7.17 27.04
C GLU A 74 -9.48 -6.88 28.34
N SER A 75 -9.27 -7.90 29.17
CA SER A 75 -8.60 -7.75 30.47
C SER A 75 -7.15 -7.26 30.34
N ASP A 76 -6.45 -7.76 29.33
CA ASP A 76 -5.08 -7.35 29.03
C ASP A 76 -5.04 -5.93 28.48
N LEU A 77 -6.01 -5.54 27.64
CA LEU A 77 -6.12 -4.18 27.10
C LEU A 77 -6.37 -3.14 28.19
N GLN A 78 -7.29 -3.42 29.12
CA GLN A 78 -7.55 -2.56 30.28
C GLN A 78 -6.28 -2.35 31.13
N SER A 79 -5.50 -3.42 31.33
CA SER A 79 -4.22 -3.37 32.05
C SER A 79 -3.16 -2.61 31.25
N PHE A 80 -3.14 -2.79 29.93
CA PHE A 80 -2.15 -2.21 29.02
C PHE A 80 -2.29 -0.69 28.89
N VAL A 81 -3.52 -0.17 28.75
CA VAL A 81 -3.77 1.28 28.62
C VAL A 81 -3.09 2.06 29.75
N ASN A 82 -3.22 1.56 30.99
CA ASN A 82 -2.68 2.21 32.19
C ASN A 82 -1.20 1.91 32.45
N ASN A 83 -0.57 0.98 31.73
CA ASN A 83 0.80 0.55 31.99
C ASN A 83 1.85 1.46 31.29
N PRO A 84 2.69 2.22 32.01
CA PRO A 84 3.65 3.13 31.38
C PRO A 84 4.88 2.44 30.77
N TYR A 85 5.06 1.14 30.99
CA TYR A 85 6.27 0.39 30.65
C TYR A 85 6.14 -0.45 29.37
N LEU A 86 4.91 -0.73 28.94
CA LEU A 86 4.61 -1.47 27.72
C LEU A 86 4.22 -0.51 26.60
N LYS A 87 4.83 -0.70 25.43
CA LYS A 87 4.49 0.03 24.20
C LYS A 87 3.53 -0.74 23.29
N THR A 88 3.62 -2.06 23.35
CA THR A 88 2.84 -3.00 22.54
C THR A 88 2.54 -4.25 23.35
N ILE A 89 1.37 -4.87 23.13
CA ILE A 89 1.01 -6.20 23.62
C ILE A 89 0.53 -7.09 22.48
N GLY A 90 0.70 -8.40 22.63
CA GLY A 90 0.43 -9.42 21.61
C GLY A 90 1.62 -10.37 21.42
N PRO A 91 1.57 -11.27 20.43
CA PRO A 91 0.44 -11.47 19.52
C PRO A 91 -0.78 -12.10 20.21
N TYR A 92 -1.97 -11.72 19.73
CA TYR A 92 -3.20 -12.50 19.83
C TYR A 92 -3.43 -13.19 18.49
N TYR A 93 -3.97 -14.40 18.49
CA TYR A 93 -4.04 -15.19 17.28
C TYR A 93 -5.48 -15.37 16.82
N TYR A 94 -5.71 -15.08 15.54
CA TYR A 94 -6.96 -15.36 14.85
C TYR A 94 -6.76 -16.54 13.88
N PRO A 95 -7.20 -17.76 14.26
CA PRO A 95 -6.84 -18.98 13.53
C PRO A 95 -7.40 -19.02 12.10
N GLU A 96 -8.57 -18.41 11.90
CA GLU A 96 -9.35 -18.42 10.66
C GLU A 96 -8.61 -17.90 9.42
N THR A 97 -7.65 -16.99 9.60
CA THR A 97 -6.76 -16.47 8.56
C THR A 97 -5.29 -16.57 8.97
N ASN A 98 -5.01 -17.26 10.09
CA ASN A 98 -3.70 -17.26 10.74
C ASN A 98 -3.12 -15.84 10.95
N THR A 99 -3.98 -14.89 11.31
CA THR A 99 -3.60 -13.48 11.49
C THR A 99 -3.22 -13.22 12.94
N ARG A 100 -2.18 -12.42 13.16
CA ARG A 100 -1.73 -11.99 14.49
C ARG A 100 -2.17 -10.57 14.78
N PHE A 101 -2.74 -10.34 15.95
CA PHE A 101 -3.16 -9.01 16.41
C PHE A 101 -2.19 -8.49 17.46
N TYR A 102 -1.86 -7.20 17.33
CA TYR A 102 -1.06 -6.45 18.27
C TYR A 102 -1.77 -5.15 18.62
N PHE A 103 -1.61 -4.70 19.85
CA PHE A 103 -2.14 -3.42 20.30
C PHE A 103 -1.01 -2.50 20.70
N CYS A 104 -1.02 -1.27 20.18
CA CYS A 104 0.10 -0.34 20.26
C CYS A 104 -0.32 1.00 20.90
N LYS A 105 0.62 1.62 21.64
CA LYS A 105 0.44 2.99 22.15
C LYS A 105 0.92 4.07 21.19
N GLU A 106 1.95 3.76 20.42
CA GLU A 106 2.57 4.73 19.53
C GLU A 106 1.68 4.93 18.29
N PRO A 107 1.53 6.18 17.82
CA PRO A 107 0.81 6.45 16.58
C PRO A 107 1.57 5.83 15.41
N ALA A 108 0.82 5.32 14.45
CA ALA A 108 1.37 4.70 13.25
C ALA A 108 1.91 5.75 12.27
N ASP A 109 2.95 5.38 11.51
CA ASP A 109 3.35 6.13 10.32
C ASP A 109 2.19 6.09 9.30
N PRO A 110 1.75 7.22 8.70
CA PRO A 110 0.72 7.25 7.67
C PRO A 110 0.92 6.25 6.51
N GLN A 111 2.16 5.93 6.15
CA GLN A 111 2.46 4.94 5.10
C GLN A 111 2.14 3.50 5.54
N ASN A 112 2.03 3.25 6.85
CA ASN A 112 1.73 1.96 7.44
C ASN A 112 0.30 1.85 7.98
N VAL A 113 -0.56 2.82 7.67
CA VAL A 113 -1.98 2.81 8.04
C VAL A 113 -2.83 2.34 6.86
N LEU A 114 -3.74 1.40 7.08
CA LEU A 114 -4.83 1.06 6.17
C LEU A 114 -6.05 1.92 6.52
N THR A 115 -6.60 2.63 5.54
CA THR A 115 -7.80 3.48 5.65
C THR A 115 -8.98 2.88 4.89
N ALA A 116 -10.20 3.37 5.14
CA ALA A 116 -11.39 2.93 4.41
C ALA A 116 -11.26 3.14 2.89
N PHE A 117 -10.60 4.22 2.46
CA PHE A 117 -10.35 4.49 1.04
C PHE A 117 -9.45 3.44 0.40
N ASP A 118 -8.41 2.99 1.12
CA ASP A 118 -7.54 1.92 0.63
C ASP A 118 -8.31 0.61 0.47
N LEU A 119 -9.17 0.30 1.44
CA LEU A 119 -10.01 -0.90 1.38
C LEU A 119 -10.97 -0.84 0.20
N GLU A 120 -11.63 0.31 -0.03
CA GLU A 120 -12.51 0.52 -1.18
C GLU A 120 -11.75 0.34 -2.50
N LEU A 121 -10.52 0.81 -2.60
CA LEU A 121 -9.67 0.59 -3.78
C LEU A 121 -9.43 -0.90 -4.04
N LEU A 122 -9.13 -1.68 -3.00
CA LEU A 122 -8.95 -3.14 -3.11
C LEU A 122 -10.26 -3.85 -3.48
N GLU A 123 -11.38 -3.44 -2.89
CA GLU A 123 -12.69 -3.98 -3.21
C GLU A 123 -13.07 -3.70 -4.67
N ASN A 124 -12.79 -2.49 -5.17
CA ASN A 124 -13.01 -2.11 -6.56
C ASN A 124 -12.19 -2.98 -7.52
N LEU A 125 -10.94 -3.30 -7.17
CA LEU A 125 -10.11 -4.23 -7.94
C LEU A 125 -10.63 -5.67 -7.92
N SER A 126 -11.40 -6.07 -6.90
CA SER A 126 -11.97 -7.42 -6.78
C SER A 126 -13.29 -7.60 -7.55
N ARG A 127 -13.92 -6.50 -8.01
CA ARG A 127 -15.24 -6.53 -8.64
C ARG A 127 -15.24 -7.41 -9.89
N PRO A 128 -16.28 -8.23 -10.10
CA PRO A 128 -16.33 -9.14 -11.24
C PRO A 128 -16.44 -8.35 -12.54
N VAL A 129 -15.68 -8.76 -13.55
CA VAL A 129 -15.77 -8.18 -14.91
C VAL A 129 -17.19 -8.37 -15.45
N ILE A 130 -17.78 -7.27 -15.90
CA ILE A 130 -19.08 -7.24 -16.58
C ILE A 130 -18.82 -7.08 -18.07
N LEU A 131 -19.39 -7.97 -18.87
CA LEU A 131 -19.25 -7.90 -20.33
C LEU A 131 -20.01 -6.69 -20.88
N ASN A 132 -19.30 -5.81 -21.59
CA ASN A 132 -19.89 -4.69 -22.29
C ASN A 132 -20.70 -5.20 -23.50
N ARG A 133 -22.02 -4.97 -23.47
CA ARG A 133 -22.95 -5.46 -24.49
C ARG A 133 -22.71 -4.81 -25.86
N GLU A 134 -22.28 -3.55 -25.89
CA GLU A 134 -22.04 -2.83 -27.14
C GLU A 134 -20.83 -3.42 -27.86
N LEU A 135 -19.72 -3.62 -27.15
CA LEU A 135 -18.54 -4.29 -27.69
C LEU A 135 -18.84 -5.73 -28.13
N GLN A 136 -19.64 -6.47 -27.36
CA GLN A 136 -20.06 -7.81 -27.74
C GLN A 136 -20.87 -7.82 -29.04
N GLN A 137 -21.82 -6.91 -29.21
CA GLN A 137 -22.60 -6.78 -30.43
C GLN A 137 -21.72 -6.34 -31.61
N TYR A 138 -20.85 -5.36 -31.39
CA TYR A 138 -19.94 -4.84 -32.39
C TYR A 138 -19.00 -5.93 -32.93
N SER A 139 -18.43 -6.76 -32.04
CA SER A 139 -17.52 -7.86 -32.40
C SER A 139 -18.11 -8.87 -33.40
N LYS A 140 -19.45 -8.99 -33.46
CA LYS A 140 -20.18 -9.91 -34.35
C LYS A 140 -20.51 -9.29 -35.72
N THR A 141 -20.37 -7.97 -35.86
CA THR A 141 -20.69 -7.26 -37.11
C THR A 141 -19.65 -7.58 -38.19
N ARG A 142 -20.09 -7.74 -39.44
CA ARG A 142 -19.21 -8.03 -40.59
C ARG A 142 -18.66 -6.74 -41.19
N LYS A 143 -17.40 -6.78 -41.67
CA LYS A 143 -16.74 -5.65 -42.34
C LYS A 143 -17.41 -5.35 -43.69
N GLY A 144 -17.84 -4.11 -43.88
CA GLY A 144 -18.33 -3.55 -45.16
C GLY A 144 -17.57 -2.28 -45.55
N LYS A 145 -17.96 -1.62 -46.65
CA LYS A 145 -17.46 -0.27 -46.97
C LYS A 145 -17.95 0.70 -45.91
N LYS A 146 -17.02 1.43 -45.29
CA LYS A 146 -17.32 2.29 -44.14
C LYS A 146 -17.54 3.72 -44.59
N SER A 147 -18.69 4.28 -44.22
CA SER A 147 -18.91 5.73 -44.27
C SER A 147 -18.10 6.43 -43.18
N THR A 148 -17.91 7.75 -43.27
CA THR A 148 -17.23 8.53 -42.22
C THR A 148 -17.88 8.33 -40.84
N GLN A 149 -19.21 8.20 -40.77
CA GLN A 149 -19.93 7.90 -39.53
C GLN A 149 -19.61 6.49 -39.00
N GLU A 150 -19.44 5.51 -39.89
CA GLU A 150 -19.03 4.16 -39.49
C GLU A 150 -17.57 4.09 -39.04
N LEU A 151 -16.69 4.92 -39.60
CA LEU A 151 -15.32 5.08 -39.14
C LEU A 151 -15.27 5.70 -37.74
N ILE A 152 -16.02 6.77 -37.49
CA ILE A 152 -16.13 7.37 -36.15
C ILE A 152 -16.64 6.33 -35.14
N ARG A 153 -17.69 5.59 -35.48
CA ARG A 153 -18.22 4.52 -34.62
C ARG A 153 -17.19 3.42 -34.35
N GLU A 154 -16.35 3.06 -35.31
CA GLU A 154 -15.27 2.10 -35.11
C GLU A 154 -14.18 2.63 -34.16
N LEU A 155 -13.84 3.91 -34.27
CA LEU A 155 -12.92 4.56 -33.33
C LEU A 155 -13.51 4.57 -31.92
N ASP A 156 -14.79 4.92 -31.76
CA ASP A 156 -15.48 4.89 -30.46
C ASP A 156 -15.44 3.50 -29.83
N MET A 157 -15.70 2.45 -30.62
CA MET A 157 -15.64 1.06 -30.15
C MET A 157 -14.21 0.62 -29.81
N SER A 158 -13.21 1.10 -30.53
CA SER A 158 -11.80 0.80 -30.25
C SER A 158 -11.33 1.50 -28.98
N ILE A 159 -11.71 2.76 -28.78
CA ILE A 159 -11.45 3.53 -27.55
C ILE A 159 -12.10 2.84 -26.34
N LEU A 160 -13.38 2.50 -26.46
CA LEU A 160 -14.11 1.80 -25.41
C LEU A 160 -13.47 0.43 -25.09
N ALA A 161 -13.06 -0.33 -26.11
CA ALA A 161 -12.36 -1.59 -25.91
C ALA A 161 -11.03 -1.41 -25.15
N LEU A 162 -10.22 -0.39 -25.49
CA LEU A 162 -8.95 -0.10 -24.81
C LEU A 162 -9.16 0.28 -23.33
N GLN A 163 -10.14 1.14 -23.04
CA GLN A 163 -10.48 1.53 -21.67
C GLN A 163 -10.92 0.33 -20.82
N GLU A 164 -11.76 -0.53 -21.39
CA GLU A 164 -12.22 -1.77 -20.73
C GLU A 164 -11.07 -2.78 -20.55
N ILE A 165 -10.17 -2.91 -21.54
CA ILE A 165 -8.96 -3.74 -21.45
C ILE A 165 -8.07 -3.29 -20.29
N GLU A 166 -7.89 -1.98 -20.11
CA GLU A 166 -7.10 -1.45 -18.99
C GLU A 166 -7.69 -1.85 -17.63
N GLN A 167 -9.02 -1.72 -17.47
CA GLN A 167 -9.71 -2.15 -16.25
C GLN A 167 -9.58 -3.65 -16.00
N ILE A 168 -9.73 -4.47 -17.04
CA ILE A 168 -9.56 -5.93 -16.95
C ILE A 168 -8.12 -6.29 -16.60
N ASN A 169 -7.12 -5.59 -17.15
CA ASN A 169 -5.71 -5.81 -16.81
C ASN A 169 -5.42 -5.51 -15.34
N ARG A 170 -5.98 -4.42 -14.79
CA ARG A 170 -5.86 -4.12 -13.34
C ARG A 170 -6.51 -5.21 -12.48
N HIS A 171 -7.73 -5.65 -12.83
CA HIS A 171 -8.43 -6.73 -12.14
C HIS A 171 -7.69 -8.07 -12.20
N THR A 172 -7.20 -8.46 -13.38
CA THR A 172 -6.44 -9.72 -13.55
C THR A 172 -5.10 -9.68 -12.82
N ASN A 173 -4.42 -8.54 -12.76
CA ASN A 173 -3.22 -8.39 -11.94
C ASN A 173 -3.52 -8.54 -10.44
N TYR A 174 -4.63 -7.99 -9.95
CA TYR A 174 -5.11 -8.21 -8.59
C TYR A 174 -5.40 -9.70 -8.33
N LEU A 175 -6.15 -10.37 -9.20
CA LEU A 175 -6.47 -11.79 -9.05
C LEU A 175 -5.21 -12.68 -9.08
N ARG A 176 -4.22 -12.38 -9.92
CA ARG A 176 -2.93 -13.09 -9.92
C ARG A 176 -2.24 -12.99 -8.58
N LYS A 177 -2.21 -11.79 -7.96
CA LYS A 177 -1.62 -11.59 -6.64
C LYS A 177 -2.38 -12.30 -5.53
N LEU A 178 -3.72 -12.35 -5.63
CA LEU A 178 -4.55 -13.14 -4.72
C LEU A 178 -4.25 -14.64 -4.83
N LEU A 179 -4.23 -15.18 -6.05
CA LEU A 179 -3.91 -16.58 -6.31
C LEU A 179 -2.50 -16.93 -5.84
N GLU A 180 -1.49 -16.13 -6.18
CA GLU A 180 -0.10 -16.29 -5.73
C GLU A 180 -0.04 -16.42 -4.20
N GLN A 181 -0.73 -15.55 -3.46
CA GLN A 181 -0.74 -15.62 -2.00
C GLN A 181 -1.45 -16.90 -1.50
N ARG A 182 -2.61 -17.25 -2.05
CA ARG A 182 -3.37 -18.41 -1.57
C ARG A 182 -2.69 -19.74 -1.89
N TYR A 183 -2.10 -19.88 -3.07
CA TYR A 183 -1.26 -21.04 -3.40
C TYR A 183 -0.05 -21.13 -2.49
N ALA A 184 0.65 -20.02 -2.21
CA ALA A 184 1.78 -20.03 -1.29
C ALA A 184 1.42 -20.56 0.11
N ILE A 185 0.18 -20.34 0.58
CA ILE A 185 -0.32 -20.87 1.85
C ILE A 185 -0.60 -22.37 1.75
N VAL A 186 -1.29 -22.78 0.69
CA VAL A 186 -1.71 -24.17 0.48
C VAL A 186 -0.53 -25.10 0.20
N GLU A 187 0.46 -24.63 -0.54
CA GLU A 187 1.68 -25.36 -0.90
C GLU A 187 2.71 -25.40 0.25
N GLN A 188 2.52 -24.60 1.31
CA GLN A 188 3.43 -24.58 2.44
C GLN A 188 3.37 -25.89 3.23
N GLU A 189 4.46 -26.64 3.21
CA GLU A 189 4.64 -27.82 4.06
C GLU A 189 4.68 -27.43 5.54
N ASN A 190 3.98 -28.19 6.38
CA ASN A 190 3.93 -27.98 7.84
C ASN A 190 3.51 -26.56 8.23
N LEU A 191 2.50 -26.01 7.57
CA LEU A 191 1.94 -24.71 7.91
C LEU A 191 1.58 -24.66 9.40
N ALA A 192 2.21 -23.74 10.12
CA ALA A 192 1.99 -23.50 11.54
C ALA A 192 1.78 -21.99 11.80
N PRO A 193 1.13 -21.62 12.91
CA PRO A 193 1.12 -20.24 13.36
C PRO A 193 2.54 -19.78 13.67
N SER A 194 2.82 -18.50 13.42
CA SER A 194 4.11 -17.93 13.78
C SER A 194 4.29 -17.91 15.30
N GLU A 195 5.52 -18.15 15.75
CA GLU A 195 5.88 -18.00 17.16
C GLU A 195 5.73 -16.55 17.63
N PRO A 196 5.57 -16.32 18.95
CA PRO A 196 5.67 -14.99 19.54
C PRO A 196 7.00 -14.31 19.21
N ASP A 197 7.01 -12.97 19.24
CA ASP A 197 8.22 -12.19 18.99
C ASP A 197 9.31 -12.46 20.04
N GLU A 198 10.55 -12.09 19.75
CA GLU A 198 11.74 -12.46 20.54
C GLU A 198 11.65 -12.13 22.05
N ILE A 199 12.30 -12.98 22.85
CA ILE A 199 12.42 -12.82 24.30
C ILE A 199 13.10 -11.47 24.57
N PRO A 200 12.54 -10.62 25.46
CA PRO A 200 13.17 -9.35 25.81
C PRO A 200 14.60 -9.55 26.34
N ASP A 201 15.53 -8.68 25.94
CA ASP A 201 16.90 -8.74 26.45
C ASP A 201 16.97 -8.39 27.94
N LYS A 202 17.63 -9.26 28.71
CA LYS A 202 17.87 -9.00 30.13
C LYS A 202 18.87 -7.85 30.27
N PRO A 203 18.53 -6.78 31.02
CA PRO A 203 19.47 -5.69 31.27
C PRO A 203 20.74 -6.21 31.93
N VAL A 204 21.89 -5.83 31.37
CA VAL A 204 23.19 -6.15 31.94
C VAL A 204 23.64 -4.94 32.74
N LYS A 205 24.08 -5.18 33.98
CA LYS A 205 24.70 -4.13 34.78
C LYS A 205 26.09 -3.91 34.19
N ASP A 206 26.38 -2.70 33.71
CA ASP A 206 27.73 -2.34 33.28
C ASP A 206 28.71 -2.73 34.38
N SER A 207 29.63 -3.63 34.05
CA SER A 207 30.69 -4.04 34.96
C SER A 207 31.44 -2.78 35.34
N GLU A 208 31.54 -2.48 36.64
CA GLU A 208 32.40 -1.40 37.10
C GLU A 208 33.78 -1.62 36.52
N GLU A 209 34.17 -0.80 35.54
CA GLU A 209 35.58 -0.67 35.16
C GLU A 209 36.30 -0.29 36.45
N ARG A 210 36.91 -1.29 37.09
CA ARG A 210 37.83 -1.07 38.21
C ARG A 210 39.00 -0.28 37.65
N ARG A 211 38.85 1.05 37.60
CA ARG A 211 39.97 1.96 37.40
C ARG A 211 40.88 1.78 38.60
N LEU A 212 41.95 1.02 38.40
CA LEU A 212 43.01 0.74 39.38
C LEU A 212 43.88 1.97 39.67
N ASP A 213 43.54 3.17 39.18
CA ASP A 213 44.26 4.40 39.47
C ASP A 213 43.65 5.12 40.67
N ASN A 214 44.18 4.77 41.83
CA ASN A 214 43.99 5.49 43.09
C ASN A 214 44.58 6.90 42.94
N LEU A 215 43.74 7.90 42.66
CA LEU A 215 43.83 9.32 43.09
C LEU A 215 42.72 10.12 42.39
N ILE A 216 41.49 10.04 42.92
CA ILE A 216 40.36 10.87 42.44
C ILE A 216 40.24 12.11 43.36
N PRO A 217 40.33 13.35 42.84
CA PRO A 217 40.10 14.57 43.62
C PRO A 217 38.71 14.58 44.24
N PHE A 218 38.59 15.02 45.51
CA PHE A 218 37.35 14.99 46.31
C PHE A 218 36.14 15.69 45.64
N SER A 219 36.36 16.63 44.71
CA SER A 219 35.31 17.27 43.92
C SER A 219 34.71 16.37 42.82
N ARG A 220 35.49 15.43 42.26
CA ARG A 220 35.02 14.45 41.25
C ARG A 220 34.34 13.23 41.88
N ALA A 221 34.66 12.90 43.15
CA ALA A 221 34.04 11.77 43.86
C ALA A 221 32.52 11.95 44.08
N ARG A 222 32.04 13.17 44.34
CA ARG A 222 30.58 13.44 44.44
C ARG A 222 29.86 13.32 43.10
N SER A 223 30.50 13.74 42.00
CA SER A 223 29.97 13.61 40.64
C SER A 223 29.90 12.14 40.20
N LEU A 224 30.95 11.35 40.49
CA LEU A 224 31.00 9.91 40.22
C LEU A 224 29.94 9.14 41.02
N ARG A 225 29.75 9.45 42.32
CA ARG A 225 28.68 8.84 43.12
C ARG A 225 27.29 9.16 42.58
N LYS A 226 27.02 10.41 42.20
CA LYS A 226 25.75 10.79 41.56
C LYS A 226 25.52 10.07 40.23
N LYS A 227 26.56 9.89 39.41
CA LYS A 227 26.48 9.12 38.16
C LYS A 227 26.23 7.63 38.42
N GLN A 228 26.94 7.01 39.37
CA GLN A 228 26.71 5.62 39.77
C GLN A 228 25.31 5.41 40.39
N GLU A 229 24.80 6.34 41.18
CA GLU A 229 23.42 6.31 41.70
C GLU A 229 22.38 6.46 40.58
N GLN A 230 22.62 7.33 39.60
CA GLN A 230 21.76 7.48 38.41
C GLN A 230 21.79 6.24 37.51
N GLU A 231 22.96 5.64 37.29
CA GLU A 231 23.13 4.39 36.52
C GLU A 231 22.49 3.21 37.25
N GLY A 232 22.63 3.13 38.58
CA GLY A 232 21.94 2.12 39.41
C GLY A 232 20.41 2.27 39.37
N ASN A 233 19.90 3.51 39.41
CA ASN A 233 18.47 3.78 39.29
C ASN A 233 17.93 3.45 37.88
N ARG A 234 18.70 3.74 36.83
CA ARG A 234 18.37 3.39 35.45
C ARG A 234 18.34 1.87 35.26
N TYR A 235 19.36 1.16 35.75
CA TYR A 235 19.39 -0.31 35.73
C TYR A 235 18.18 -0.92 36.46
N ASN A 236 17.84 -0.43 37.66
CA ASN A 236 16.66 -0.92 38.39
C ASN A 236 15.35 -0.67 37.62
N TYR A 237 15.23 0.48 36.96
CA TYR A 237 14.10 0.78 36.07
C TYR A 237 14.07 -0.19 34.88
N ASP A 238 15.20 -0.39 34.20
CA ASP A 238 15.31 -1.28 33.03
C ASP A 238 14.99 -2.74 33.42
N VAL A 239 15.44 -3.20 34.58
CA VAL A 239 15.10 -4.53 35.12
C VAL A 239 13.60 -4.66 35.40
N LYS A 240 12.97 -3.62 35.95
CA LYS A 240 11.51 -3.60 36.15
C LYS A 240 10.78 -3.70 34.81
N VAL A 241 11.19 -2.91 33.81
CA VAL A 241 10.62 -2.94 32.45
C VAL A 241 10.81 -4.33 31.83
N TYR A 242 11.98 -4.94 31.98
CA TYR A 242 12.27 -6.29 31.52
C TYR A 242 11.29 -7.32 32.10
N PHE A 243 11.07 -7.34 33.42
CA PHE A 243 10.14 -8.30 34.02
C PHE A 243 8.70 -8.13 33.52
N ILE A 244 8.27 -6.88 33.29
CA ILE A 244 6.95 -6.59 32.74
C ILE A 244 6.85 -7.11 31.29
N ARG A 245 7.84 -6.83 30.45
CA ARG A 245 7.87 -7.32 29.06
C ARG A 245 7.97 -8.84 28.99
N TYR A 246 8.78 -9.44 29.85
CA TYR A 246 8.93 -10.89 29.93
C TYR A 246 7.63 -11.56 30.33
N ARG A 247 6.87 -10.97 31.26
CA ARG A 247 5.55 -11.47 31.65
C ARG A 247 4.54 -11.42 30.50
N GLU A 248 4.56 -10.37 29.70
CA GLU A 248 3.73 -10.29 28.48
C GLU A 248 4.16 -11.31 27.42
N TYR A 249 5.46 -11.53 27.25
CA TYR A 249 5.99 -12.59 26.40
C TYR A 249 5.50 -13.98 26.86
N GLU A 250 5.53 -14.28 28.17
CA GLU A 250 4.99 -15.54 28.71
C GLU A 250 3.50 -15.72 28.36
N LYS A 251 2.69 -14.67 28.49
CA LYS A 251 1.28 -14.71 28.08
C LYS A 251 1.14 -15.02 26.58
N ALA A 252 1.95 -14.38 25.73
CA ALA A 252 1.95 -14.64 24.31
C ALA A 252 2.35 -16.10 23.99
N CYS A 253 3.32 -16.67 24.71
CA CYS A 253 3.65 -18.09 24.63
C CYS A 253 2.51 -19.00 25.08
N GLU A 254 1.78 -18.65 26.13
CA GLU A 254 0.60 -19.42 26.56
C GLU A 254 -0.50 -19.41 25.48
N ARG A 255 -0.79 -18.26 24.88
CA ARG A 255 -1.75 -18.18 23.76
C ARG A 255 -1.29 -19.01 22.55
N TYR A 256 0.00 -18.94 22.23
CA TYR A 256 0.59 -19.73 21.15
C TYR A 256 0.47 -21.24 21.41
N LYS A 257 0.74 -21.69 22.64
CA LYS A 257 0.55 -23.11 23.03
C LYS A 257 -0.89 -23.56 22.86
N ARG A 258 -1.86 -22.78 23.36
CA ARG A 258 -3.30 -23.09 23.20
C ARG A 258 -3.71 -23.17 21.74
N LEU A 259 -3.16 -22.29 20.90
CA LEU A 259 -3.40 -22.34 19.46
C LEU A 259 -2.83 -23.61 18.83
N LEU A 260 -1.59 -23.99 19.17
CA LEU A 260 -0.96 -25.20 18.66
C LEU A 260 -1.74 -26.47 19.04
N GLU A 261 -2.27 -26.53 20.26
CA GLU A 261 -3.12 -27.64 20.73
C GLU A 261 -4.36 -27.81 19.84
N ASN A 262 -4.96 -26.71 19.41
CA ASN A 262 -6.16 -26.69 18.57
C ASN A 262 -5.86 -26.58 17.06
N TRP A 263 -4.57 -26.51 16.68
CA TRP A 263 -4.18 -26.10 15.33
C TRP A 263 -4.67 -27.06 14.26
N SER A 264 -4.62 -28.36 14.51
CA SER A 264 -5.09 -29.37 13.55
C SER A 264 -6.54 -29.15 13.08
N ALA A 265 -7.43 -28.71 13.99
CA ALA A 265 -8.82 -28.39 13.66
C ALA A 265 -8.95 -27.07 12.89
N CYS A 266 -8.22 -26.03 13.32
CA CYS A 266 -8.24 -24.72 12.67
C CYS A 266 -7.57 -24.73 11.28
N HIS A 267 -6.52 -25.52 11.13
CA HIS A 267 -5.69 -25.63 9.94
C HIS A 267 -6.47 -26.19 8.74
N GLN A 268 -7.30 -27.22 8.97
CA GLN A 268 -8.16 -27.73 7.91
C GLN A 268 -9.17 -26.66 7.44
N ALA A 269 -9.81 -25.95 8.37
CA ALA A 269 -10.75 -24.88 8.03
C ALA A 269 -10.08 -23.72 7.29
N LEU A 270 -8.82 -23.40 7.62
CA LEU A 270 -8.01 -22.42 6.89
C LEU A 270 -7.76 -22.88 5.45
N TYR A 271 -7.36 -24.14 5.24
CA TYR A 271 -7.16 -24.68 3.89
C TYR A 271 -8.44 -24.71 3.08
N ASP A 272 -9.55 -25.18 3.65
CA ASP A 272 -10.84 -25.22 2.95
C ASP A 272 -11.24 -23.81 2.46
N ARG A 273 -10.98 -22.77 3.27
CA ARG A 273 -11.17 -21.38 2.85
C ARG A 273 -10.21 -20.95 1.75
N CYS A 274 -8.93 -21.28 1.86
CA CYS A 274 -7.96 -20.98 0.81
C CYS A 274 -8.33 -21.64 -0.52
N TYR A 275 -8.78 -22.90 -0.51
CA TYR A 275 -9.25 -23.58 -1.72
C TYR A 275 -10.50 -22.92 -2.31
N ASN A 276 -11.47 -22.54 -1.48
CA ASN A 276 -12.65 -21.79 -1.95
C ASN A 276 -12.25 -20.43 -2.57
N ASP A 277 -11.34 -19.69 -1.93
CA ASP A 277 -10.82 -18.42 -2.44
C ASP A 277 -10.11 -18.62 -3.79
N ILE A 278 -9.33 -19.70 -3.94
CA ILE A 278 -8.63 -20.07 -5.18
C ILE A 278 -9.65 -20.37 -6.28
N ASP A 279 -10.62 -21.26 -6.03
CA ASP A 279 -11.63 -21.65 -7.00
C ASP A 279 -12.43 -20.44 -7.50
N GLU A 280 -12.83 -19.54 -6.59
CA GLU A 280 -13.52 -18.31 -6.94
C GLU A 280 -12.64 -17.37 -7.77
N ALA A 281 -11.39 -17.18 -7.37
CA ALA A 281 -10.44 -16.31 -8.08
C ALA A 281 -10.09 -16.85 -9.48
N GLU A 282 -9.92 -18.17 -9.63
CA GLU A 282 -9.72 -18.82 -10.92
C GLU A 282 -10.94 -18.70 -11.83
N ALA A 283 -12.15 -18.85 -11.29
CA ALA A 283 -13.39 -18.65 -12.04
C ALA A 283 -13.51 -17.20 -12.54
N LYS A 284 -13.23 -16.21 -11.67
CA LYS A 284 -13.18 -14.79 -12.04
C LYS A 284 -12.10 -14.53 -13.10
N MET A 285 -10.91 -15.13 -12.95
CA MET A 285 -9.81 -15.01 -13.90
C MET A 285 -10.19 -15.53 -15.30
N ARG A 286 -10.75 -16.74 -15.37
CA ARG A 286 -11.21 -17.34 -16.64
C ARG A 286 -12.24 -16.45 -17.34
N LYS A 287 -13.20 -15.90 -16.58
CA LYS A 287 -14.17 -14.94 -17.11
C LYS A 287 -13.50 -13.68 -17.63
N ALA A 288 -12.62 -13.07 -16.84
CA ALA A 288 -11.90 -11.86 -17.22
C ALA A 288 -11.07 -12.06 -18.51
N LEU A 289 -10.33 -13.17 -18.62
CA LEU A 289 -9.55 -13.52 -19.81
C LEU A 289 -10.44 -13.76 -21.04
N SER A 290 -11.62 -14.37 -20.88
CA SER A 290 -12.56 -14.54 -22.00
C SER A 290 -13.12 -13.22 -22.53
N VAL A 291 -13.35 -12.24 -21.64
CA VAL A 291 -13.80 -10.89 -22.01
C VAL A 291 -12.64 -10.11 -22.65
N LEU A 292 -11.43 -10.26 -22.11
CA LEU A 292 -10.22 -9.65 -22.66
C LEU A 292 -9.96 -10.09 -24.11
N ASP A 293 -10.06 -11.40 -24.39
CA ASP A 293 -9.93 -11.96 -25.73
C ASP A 293 -10.99 -11.38 -26.70
N LEU A 294 -12.22 -11.18 -26.23
CA LEU A 294 -13.27 -10.55 -27.03
C LEU A 294 -12.91 -9.10 -27.41
N TYR A 295 -12.40 -8.31 -26.46
CA TYR A 295 -12.05 -6.91 -26.70
C TYR A 295 -10.79 -6.79 -27.57
N ASN A 296 -9.80 -7.65 -27.37
CA ASN A 296 -8.64 -7.72 -28.28
C ASN A 296 -9.07 -8.08 -29.71
N LYS A 297 -10.03 -8.98 -29.89
CA LYS A 297 -10.61 -9.26 -31.22
C LYS A 297 -11.32 -8.06 -31.86
N VAL A 298 -11.84 -7.12 -31.07
CA VAL A 298 -12.38 -5.85 -31.60
C VAL A 298 -11.24 -5.01 -32.18
N LEU A 299 -10.13 -4.90 -31.44
CA LEU A 299 -8.94 -4.14 -31.86
C LEU A 299 -8.23 -4.77 -33.06
N GLU A 300 -8.05 -6.09 -33.08
CA GLU A 300 -7.48 -6.82 -34.23
C GLU A 300 -8.33 -6.67 -35.50
N LYS A 301 -9.64 -6.49 -35.35
CA LYS A 301 -10.54 -6.21 -36.46
C LYS A 301 -10.54 -4.74 -36.87
N SER A 302 -9.98 -3.83 -36.09
CA SER A 302 -9.91 -2.41 -36.45
C SER A 302 -9.16 -2.22 -37.77
N ALA A 303 -9.57 -1.22 -38.54
CA ALA A 303 -8.83 -0.78 -39.73
C ALA A 303 -7.61 0.10 -39.37
N VAL A 304 -7.50 0.54 -38.12
CA VAL A 304 -6.36 1.33 -37.62
C VAL A 304 -5.17 0.41 -37.35
N HIS A 305 -3.98 0.80 -37.83
CA HIS A 305 -2.73 0.07 -37.58
C HIS A 305 -2.42 0.03 -36.07
N SER A 306 -1.82 -1.06 -35.59
CA SER A 306 -1.54 -1.30 -34.15
C SER A 306 -0.77 -0.16 -33.48
N ASP A 307 0.12 0.48 -34.21
CA ASP A 307 0.98 1.55 -33.70
C ASP A 307 0.20 2.83 -33.34
N TYR A 308 -1.04 2.95 -33.80
CA TYR A 308 -1.95 4.08 -33.53
C TYR A 308 -3.12 3.68 -32.61
N GLN A 309 -3.12 2.46 -32.05
CA GLN A 309 -4.20 1.95 -31.20
C GLN A 309 -4.00 2.31 -29.73
N ASP A 310 -3.86 3.60 -29.44
CA ASP A 310 -3.96 4.15 -28.10
C ASP A 310 -5.13 5.15 -28.01
N VAL A 311 -5.65 5.36 -26.81
CA VAL A 311 -6.86 6.18 -26.60
C VAL A 311 -6.67 7.61 -27.14
N MET A 312 -5.53 8.25 -26.89
CA MET A 312 -5.32 9.64 -27.29
C MET A 312 -5.23 9.77 -28.81
N THR A 313 -4.51 8.87 -29.47
CA THR A 313 -4.38 8.88 -30.94
C THR A 313 -5.73 8.62 -31.63
N LEU A 314 -6.52 7.67 -31.12
CA LEU A 314 -7.85 7.39 -31.66
C LEU A 314 -8.83 8.55 -31.43
N GLU A 315 -8.75 9.24 -30.28
CA GLU A 315 -9.52 10.46 -30.02
C GLU A 315 -9.16 11.58 -31.01
N MET A 316 -7.87 11.71 -31.36
CA MET A 316 -7.42 12.65 -32.39
C MET A 316 -7.94 12.28 -33.78
N PHE A 317 -7.91 11.00 -34.16
CA PHE A 317 -8.48 10.55 -35.44
C PHE A 317 -9.98 10.83 -35.51
N ARG A 318 -10.70 10.59 -34.41
CA ARG A 318 -12.12 10.89 -34.28
C ARG A 318 -12.37 12.39 -34.49
N TYR A 319 -11.57 13.24 -33.84
CA TYR A 319 -11.65 14.69 -34.02
C TYR A 319 -11.40 15.12 -35.48
N PHE A 320 -10.43 14.54 -36.18
CA PHE A 320 -10.18 14.84 -37.60
C PHE A 320 -11.36 14.49 -38.51
N LEU A 321 -11.99 13.34 -38.28
CA LEU A 321 -13.17 12.91 -39.03
C LEU A 321 -14.40 13.77 -38.70
N GLU A 322 -14.62 14.11 -37.43
CA GLU A 322 -15.75 14.94 -36.99
C GLU A 322 -15.67 16.37 -37.53
N THR A 323 -14.46 16.93 -37.63
CA THR A 323 -14.23 18.28 -38.14
C THR A 323 -14.12 18.34 -39.67
N GLY A 324 -14.13 17.18 -40.35
CA GLY A 324 -13.95 17.09 -41.80
C GLY A 324 -12.53 17.45 -42.26
N ARG A 325 -11.54 17.46 -41.34
CA ARG A 325 -10.11 17.62 -41.68
C ARG A 325 -9.56 16.41 -42.41
N ALA A 326 -10.14 15.24 -42.17
CA ALA A 326 -9.85 13.99 -42.87
C ALA A 326 -11.14 13.34 -43.37
N SER A 327 -11.06 12.63 -44.48
CA SER A 327 -12.15 11.89 -45.11
C SER A 327 -12.06 10.38 -44.87
N ASP A 328 -10.87 9.86 -44.60
CA ASP A 328 -10.61 8.46 -44.27
C ASP A 328 -9.51 8.30 -43.19
N LEU A 329 -9.27 7.06 -42.76
CA LEU A 329 -8.28 6.75 -41.72
C LEU A 329 -6.83 6.96 -42.17
N GLN A 330 -6.53 6.87 -43.47
CA GLN A 330 -5.17 7.07 -43.96
C GLN A 330 -4.81 8.56 -43.88
N GLU A 331 -5.74 9.44 -44.23
CA GLU A 331 -5.60 10.88 -44.02
C GLU A 331 -5.47 11.22 -42.55
N CYS A 332 -6.22 10.56 -41.65
CA CYS A 332 -6.05 10.73 -40.20
C CYS A 332 -4.63 10.40 -39.74
N MET A 333 -4.06 9.26 -40.17
CA MET A 333 -2.69 8.85 -39.81
C MET A 333 -1.65 9.86 -40.34
N ASN A 334 -1.80 10.30 -41.59
CA ASN A 334 -0.89 11.27 -42.19
C ASN A 334 -0.91 12.60 -41.42
N LEU A 335 -2.10 13.13 -41.11
CA LEU A 335 -2.26 14.36 -40.34
C LEU A 335 -1.66 14.24 -38.93
N TYR A 336 -1.83 13.09 -38.28
CA TYR A 336 -1.27 12.86 -36.96
C TYR A 336 0.26 12.84 -36.96
N GLU A 337 0.89 12.17 -37.92
CA GLU A 337 2.35 12.17 -38.03
C GLU A 337 2.89 13.57 -38.35
N GLU A 338 2.20 14.34 -39.19
CA GLU A 338 2.54 15.73 -39.45
C GLU A 338 2.44 16.59 -38.17
N GLU A 339 1.33 16.50 -37.42
CA GLU A 339 1.13 17.25 -36.18
C GLU A 339 2.14 16.86 -35.08
N LYS A 340 2.44 15.56 -34.96
CA LYS A 340 3.46 15.04 -34.05
C LYS A 340 4.84 15.57 -34.40
N HIS A 341 5.21 15.56 -35.68
CA HIS A 341 6.47 16.13 -36.14
C HIS A 341 6.57 17.64 -35.83
N TRP A 342 5.49 18.40 -36.01
CA TRP A 342 5.44 19.81 -35.61
C TRP A 342 5.60 20.03 -34.11
N HIS A 343 5.01 19.17 -33.28
CA HIS A 343 5.17 19.24 -31.83
C HIS A 343 6.62 18.97 -31.41
N GLU A 344 7.29 18.01 -32.04
CA GLU A 344 8.72 17.74 -31.80
C GLU A 344 9.60 18.94 -32.19
N ILE A 345 9.34 19.56 -33.34
CA ILE A 345 10.05 20.78 -33.77
C ILE A 345 9.85 21.90 -32.75
N LYS A 346 8.60 22.15 -32.33
CA LYS A 346 8.27 23.21 -31.37
C LYS A 346 8.91 22.97 -30.01
N ALA A 347 8.85 21.74 -29.49
CA ALA A 347 9.52 21.39 -28.24
C ALA A 347 11.05 21.52 -28.35
N SER A 348 11.62 21.21 -29.52
CA SER A 348 13.04 21.46 -29.77
C SER A 348 13.38 22.94 -29.79
N GLN A 349 12.54 23.78 -30.40
CA GLN A 349 12.70 25.24 -30.39
C GLN A 349 12.63 25.79 -28.96
N GLU A 350 11.64 25.36 -28.16
CA GLU A 350 11.51 25.77 -26.76
C GLU A 350 12.73 25.37 -25.92
N ARG A 351 13.28 24.16 -26.11
CA ARG A 351 14.54 23.76 -25.46
C ARG A 351 15.71 24.65 -25.86
N ILE A 352 15.82 25.00 -27.14
CA ILE A 352 16.86 25.89 -27.65
C ILE A 352 16.68 27.30 -27.06
N GLU A 353 15.47 27.84 -27.04
CA GLU A 353 15.15 29.15 -26.47
C GLU A 353 15.44 29.20 -24.96
N ASN A 354 15.04 28.19 -24.20
CA ASN A 354 15.34 28.08 -22.77
C ASN A 354 16.85 27.97 -22.52
N THR A 355 17.58 27.24 -23.38
CA THR A 355 19.04 27.14 -23.29
C THR A 355 19.71 28.47 -23.62
N ILE A 356 19.25 29.18 -24.65
CA ILE A 356 19.74 30.53 -25.00
C ILE A 356 19.49 31.49 -23.84
N TYR A 357 18.28 31.50 -23.27
CA TYR A 357 17.93 32.34 -22.14
C TYR A 357 18.80 32.04 -20.90
N PHE A 358 19.02 30.76 -20.60
CA PHE A 358 19.92 30.33 -19.53
C PHE A 358 21.38 30.77 -19.77
N LEU A 359 21.88 30.66 -21.00
CA LEU A 359 23.24 31.10 -21.35
C LEU A 359 23.38 32.63 -21.33
N GLN A 360 22.36 33.36 -21.78
CA GLN A 360 22.34 34.83 -21.76
C GLN A 360 22.30 35.37 -20.32
N SER A 361 21.41 34.83 -19.47
CA SER A 361 21.36 35.17 -18.04
C SER A 361 22.65 34.82 -17.30
N SER A 362 23.30 33.71 -17.66
CA SER A 362 24.62 33.35 -17.15
C SER A 362 25.72 34.31 -17.63
N SER A 363 25.62 34.84 -18.85
CA SER A 363 26.58 35.82 -19.40
C SER A 363 26.45 37.20 -18.76
N GLU A 364 25.23 37.65 -18.45
CA GLU A 364 24.99 38.93 -17.75
C GLU A 364 25.44 38.86 -16.28
N GLN A 365 25.16 37.76 -15.58
CA GLN A 365 25.68 37.54 -14.23
C GLN A 365 27.20 37.37 -14.23
N GLY A 366 27.77 36.74 -15.25
CA GLY A 366 29.22 36.63 -15.46
C GLY A 366 29.88 37.99 -15.72
N LEU A 367 29.24 38.87 -16.49
CA LEU A 367 29.69 40.25 -16.71
C LEU A 367 29.66 41.08 -15.43
N LEU A 368 28.56 41.02 -14.67
CA LEU A 368 28.44 41.71 -13.38
C LEU A 368 29.43 41.19 -12.33
N ALA A 369 29.67 39.88 -12.29
CA ALA A 369 30.66 39.27 -11.42
C ALA A 369 32.08 39.66 -11.83
N SER A 370 32.38 39.72 -13.13
CA SER A 370 33.66 40.18 -13.68
C SER A 370 33.93 41.65 -13.33
N GLU A 371 32.95 42.53 -13.49
CA GLU A 371 33.07 43.94 -13.12
C GLU A 371 33.30 44.12 -11.61
N ALA A 372 32.61 43.34 -10.78
CA ALA A 372 32.81 43.36 -9.33
C ALA A 372 34.21 42.84 -8.91
N LEU A 373 34.74 41.84 -9.61
CA LEU A 373 36.07 41.27 -9.36
C LEU A 373 37.18 42.24 -9.78
N ASP A 374 37.02 42.93 -10.91
CA ASP A 374 37.95 43.96 -11.38
C ASP A 374 38.00 45.18 -10.44
N LEU A 375 36.85 45.56 -9.85
CA LEU A 375 36.79 46.60 -8.82
C LEU A 375 37.54 46.20 -7.54
N LEU A 376 37.41 44.94 -7.11
CA LEU A 376 38.13 44.40 -5.95
C LEU A 376 39.65 44.31 -6.18
N LEU A 377 40.06 43.88 -7.37
CA LEU A 377 41.48 43.78 -7.74
C LEU A 377 42.14 45.15 -7.88
N ARG A 378 41.44 46.16 -8.39
CA ARG A 378 41.93 47.55 -8.42
C ARG A 378 42.04 48.17 -7.03
N GLY A 379 41.20 47.76 -6.08
CA GLY A 379 41.27 48.20 -4.69
C GLY A 379 42.46 47.64 -3.91
N GLN A 380 43.01 46.49 -4.32
CA GLN A 380 44.16 45.85 -3.66
C GLN A 380 45.54 46.36 -4.13
N GLN A 381 45.62 47.12 -5.23
CA GLN A 381 46.88 47.70 -5.70
C GLN A 381 47.23 49.07 -5.06
N GLY A 382 46.45 49.51 -4.08
CA GLY A 382 46.59 50.81 -3.41
C GLY A 382 46.93 50.75 -1.92
N GLN A 383 47.52 49.65 -1.42
CA GLN A 383 48.08 49.57 -0.06
C GLN A 383 49.55 49.20 -0.07
#